data_AF-A0A0P7Z9R6-F1
#
_entry.id   AF-A0A0P7Z9R6-F1
#
_cell.length_a   1.000
_cell.length_b   1.000
_cell.length_c   1.000
_cell.angle_alpha   90.00
_cell.angle_beta   90.00
_cell.angle_gamma   90.00
#
_symmetry.space_group_name_H-M   'P 1'
#
loop_
_entity.id
_entity.type
_entity.pdbx_description
1 polymer ?
#
loop_
_entity_poly.entity_id
_entity_poly.type
_entity_poly.pdbx_seq_one_letter_code
_entity_poly.pdbx_strand_id
1 'polypeptide(L)'
;MKFSPYIYEPDKSIEVYRETEKFFEANPDIKKRIEELGWIYHTVGMIVPQNFENFWSGHYFPFIDSWEELQVSFTQICFGLYKQAFVSLRSGLELGLLSVYFNINDDGHNAVKEWLNSKDNTPRAGKIWKILRQNDNIKKFDEKHNLKQVHEDLGYLHNYVHTKGAKHSNRMGLLKSNSQTFEEKLISKWLHSYADIISLVSTLHLLKYPISVIRFDYSKKFGIDIPSFGGLEEYNIDKIASILPENYLDDIEIIAKEDPTTQETIHEISSFPDMTDEQVEEQIINLEKMSIENGEGFTKWLENQEKLLKSFGQSEFDEKMKTRIELLRQWATENDFLESKAKRMGWNI
;
A
#
# COMPACT_ATOMS: atom_id res chain seq x y z
N MET A 1 19.28 -30.33 14.37
CA MET A 1 18.96 -31.12 13.16
C MET A 1 17.89 -32.16 13.46
N LYS A 2 16.63 -31.74 13.31
CA LYS A 2 15.40 -32.54 13.32
C LYS A 2 15.25 -33.34 12.03
N PHE A 3 15.72 -32.82 10.89
CA PHE A 3 15.67 -33.47 9.58
C PHE A 3 17.05 -33.47 8.93
N SER A 4 17.75 -34.60 8.93
CA SER A 4 19.03 -34.74 8.21
C SER A 4 18.79 -34.92 6.70
N PRO A 5 19.56 -34.28 5.80
CA PRO A 5 20.75 -33.45 6.01
C PRO A 5 20.47 -31.95 6.07
N TYR A 6 19.24 -31.52 6.36
CA TYR A 6 18.82 -30.13 6.28
C TYR A 6 19.27 -29.32 7.52
N ILE A 7 20.05 -28.29 7.25
CA ILE A 7 20.65 -27.40 8.26
C ILE A 7 19.84 -26.10 8.47
N TYR A 8 18.85 -25.85 7.62
CA TYR A 8 17.86 -24.78 7.80
C TYR A 8 16.66 -25.37 8.52
N GLU A 9 16.43 -24.92 9.76
CA GLU A 9 15.40 -25.50 10.62
C GLU A 9 14.44 -24.43 11.14
N PRO A 10 13.13 -24.72 11.29
CA PRO A 10 12.16 -23.78 11.84
C PRO A 10 12.56 -23.24 13.22
N ASP A 11 13.08 -24.10 14.11
CA ASP A 11 13.52 -23.69 15.45
C ASP A 11 14.62 -22.63 15.39
N LYS A 12 15.56 -22.75 14.44
CA LYS A 12 16.61 -21.75 14.23
C LYS A 12 16.08 -20.44 13.69
N SER A 13 15.10 -20.50 12.80
CA SER A 13 14.38 -19.29 12.37
C SER A 13 13.66 -18.61 13.54
N ILE A 14 13.03 -19.36 14.45
CA ILE A 14 12.37 -18.81 15.66
C ILE A 14 13.40 -18.20 16.62
N GLU A 15 14.57 -18.83 16.80
CA GLU A 15 15.67 -18.23 17.57
C GLU A 15 16.10 -16.87 16.97
N VAL A 16 16.32 -16.81 15.66
CA VAL A 16 16.69 -15.56 14.97
C VAL A 16 15.58 -14.50 15.06
N TYR A 17 14.32 -14.92 14.96
CA TYR A 17 13.16 -14.03 15.11
C TYR A 17 13.16 -13.34 16.48
N ARG A 18 13.36 -14.09 17.56
CA ARG A 18 13.45 -13.52 18.92
C ARG A 18 14.61 -12.54 19.08
N GLU A 19 15.76 -12.83 18.49
CA GLU A 19 16.89 -11.89 18.50
C GLU A 19 16.60 -10.64 17.64
N THR A 20 15.85 -10.80 16.56
CA THR A 20 15.38 -9.67 15.75
C THR A 20 14.38 -8.80 16.49
N GLU A 21 13.45 -9.40 17.26
CA GLU A 21 12.53 -8.65 18.14
C GLU A 21 13.30 -7.83 19.17
N LYS A 22 14.26 -8.45 19.88
CA LYS A 22 15.14 -7.74 20.81
C LYS A 22 15.92 -6.61 20.15
N PHE A 23 16.40 -6.83 18.92
CA PHE A 23 17.08 -5.80 18.15
C PHE A 23 16.16 -4.62 17.86
N PHE A 24 14.90 -4.85 17.47
CA PHE A 24 13.93 -3.78 17.23
C PHE A 24 13.48 -3.07 18.52
N GLU A 25 13.38 -3.78 19.64
CA GLU A 25 13.13 -3.17 20.96
C GLU A 25 14.28 -2.26 21.38
N ALA A 26 15.52 -2.66 21.12
CA ALA A 26 16.71 -1.86 21.41
C ALA A 26 16.94 -0.72 20.41
N ASN A 27 16.34 -0.78 19.22
CA ASN A 27 16.50 0.19 18.14
C ASN A 27 15.13 0.67 17.61
N PRO A 28 14.36 1.41 18.44
CA PRO A 28 13.00 1.82 18.08
C PRO A 28 12.94 2.67 16.81
N ASP A 29 13.98 3.44 16.50
CA ASP A 29 14.04 4.25 15.27
C ASP A 29 14.07 3.38 13.99
N ILE A 30 14.78 2.24 14.03
CA ILE A 30 14.83 1.29 12.91
C ILE A 30 13.45 0.65 12.71
N LYS A 31 12.82 0.21 13.81
CA LYS A 31 11.47 -0.35 13.79
C LYS A 31 10.47 0.66 13.22
N LYS A 32 10.47 1.87 13.76
CA LYS A 32 9.60 2.96 13.33
C LYS A 32 9.79 3.28 11.85
N ARG A 33 11.04 3.32 11.37
CA ARG A 33 11.33 3.56 9.95
C ARG A 33 10.76 2.47 9.04
N ILE A 34 10.81 1.20 9.45
CA ILE A 34 10.22 0.09 8.69
C ILE A 34 8.70 0.23 8.64
N GLU A 35 8.07 0.50 9.80
CA GLU A 35 6.61 0.69 9.90
C GLU A 35 6.14 1.89 9.06
N GLU A 36 6.85 3.02 9.13
CA GLU A 36 6.59 4.22 8.33
C GLU A 36 6.68 3.91 6.84
N LEU A 37 7.74 3.25 6.38
CA LEU A 37 7.92 2.86 4.99
C LEU A 37 6.79 1.93 4.51
N GLY A 38 6.40 0.96 5.34
CA GLY A 38 5.28 0.06 5.03
C GLY A 38 3.96 0.80 4.86
N TRP A 39 3.64 1.73 5.79
CA TRP A 39 2.45 2.57 5.68
C TRP A 39 2.48 3.49 4.48
N ILE A 40 3.63 4.09 4.17
CA ILE A 40 3.79 4.94 2.98
C ILE A 40 3.53 4.13 1.71
N TYR A 41 4.11 2.94 1.60
CA TYR A 41 3.87 2.09 0.43
C TYR A 41 2.39 1.67 0.33
N HIS A 42 1.73 1.37 1.45
CA HIS A 42 0.29 1.10 1.46
C HIS A 42 -0.51 2.31 0.95
N THR A 43 -0.17 3.54 1.37
CA THR A 43 -0.78 4.78 0.88
C THR A 43 -0.59 4.98 -0.63
N VAL A 44 0.54 4.56 -1.21
CA VAL A 44 0.76 4.62 -2.68
C VAL A 44 -0.32 3.85 -3.44
N GLY A 45 -0.88 2.78 -2.86
CA GLY A 45 -1.99 2.04 -3.46
C GLY A 45 -3.24 2.88 -3.69
N MET A 46 -3.47 3.88 -2.85
CA MET A 46 -4.61 4.79 -2.97
C MET A 46 -4.48 5.76 -4.17
N ILE A 47 -3.28 5.88 -4.73
CA ILE A 47 -3.02 6.74 -5.89
C ILE A 47 -3.60 6.12 -7.17
N VAL A 48 -3.69 4.79 -7.25
CA VAL A 48 -4.19 4.10 -8.44
C VAL A 48 -5.72 4.23 -8.50
N PRO A 49 -6.29 4.94 -9.49
CA PRO A 49 -7.72 5.20 -9.52
C PRO A 49 -8.54 3.92 -9.68
N GLN A 50 -9.63 3.79 -8.92
CA GLN A 50 -10.57 2.69 -9.01
C GLN A 50 -11.98 3.20 -9.32
N ASN A 51 -12.63 2.58 -10.31
CA ASN A 51 -14.01 2.82 -10.68
C ASN A 51 -14.72 1.48 -10.97
N PHE A 52 -16.05 1.51 -11.16
CA PHE A 52 -16.82 0.30 -11.42
C PHE A 52 -16.35 -0.51 -12.64
N GLU A 53 -15.77 0.15 -13.65
CA GLU A 53 -15.29 -0.51 -14.87
C GLU A 53 -13.96 -1.24 -14.67
N ASN A 54 -13.05 -0.65 -13.89
CA ASN A 54 -11.70 -1.18 -13.69
C ASN A 54 -11.55 -2.01 -12.40
N PHE A 55 -12.50 -1.97 -11.47
CA PHE A 55 -12.41 -2.64 -10.16
C PHE A 55 -12.07 -4.14 -10.27
N TRP A 56 -12.71 -4.85 -11.20
CA TRP A 56 -12.50 -6.29 -11.43
C TRP A 56 -11.53 -6.62 -12.56
N SER A 57 -10.85 -5.63 -13.10
CA SER A 57 -10.03 -5.83 -14.29
C SER A 57 -8.65 -6.44 -14.03
N GLY A 58 -8.21 -6.45 -12.77
CA GLY A 58 -6.86 -6.87 -12.38
C GLY A 58 -5.78 -5.81 -12.58
N HIS A 59 -6.10 -4.58 -12.99
CA HIS A 59 -5.11 -3.51 -13.19
C HIS A 59 -4.33 -3.15 -11.91
N TYR A 60 -4.95 -3.37 -10.73
CA TYR A 60 -4.38 -3.13 -9.41
C TYR A 60 -3.58 -4.32 -8.88
N PHE A 61 -3.69 -5.50 -9.51
CA PHE A 61 -3.04 -6.74 -9.06
C PHE A 61 -1.51 -6.63 -8.92
N PRO A 62 -0.75 -6.05 -9.89
CA PRO A 62 0.70 -5.93 -9.73
C PRO A 62 1.12 -5.11 -8.50
N PHE A 63 0.32 -4.12 -8.10
CA PHE A 63 0.59 -3.34 -6.90
C PHE A 63 0.35 -4.17 -5.63
N ILE A 64 -0.76 -4.92 -5.57
CA ILE A 64 -1.05 -5.83 -4.45
C ILE A 64 0.08 -6.85 -4.28
N ASP A 65 0.44 -7.56 -5.35
CA ASP A 65 1.50 -8.58 -5.31
C ASP A 65 2.86 -7.97 -4.95
N SER A 66 3.12 -6.73 -5.39
CA SER A 66 4.30 -6.00 -4.98
C SER A 66 4.32 -5.77 -3.46
N TRP A 67 3.20 -5.33 -2.88
CA TRP A 67 3.07 -5.16 -1.44
C TRP A 67 3.20 -6.48 -0.67
N GLU A 68 2.63 -7.57 -1.18
CA GLU A 68 2.80 -8.91 -0.59
C GLU A 68 4.25 -9.36 -0.60
N GLU A 69 4.98 -9.19 -1.71
CA GLU A 69 6.41 -9.53 -1.79
C GLU A 69 7.27 -8.71 -0.83
N LEU A 70 6.93 -7.43 -0.62
CA LEU A 70 7.59 -6.59 0.37
C LEU A 70 7.34 -7.09 1.81
N GLN A 71 6.13 -7.53 2.14
CA GLN A 71 5.81 -8.13 3.44
C GLN A 71 6.49 -9.49 3.64
N VAL A 72 6.52 -10.33 2.61
CA VAL A 72 7.25 -11.61 2.60
C VAL A 72 8.74 -11.37 2.81
N SER A 73 9.30 -10.35 2.14
CA SER A 73 10.69 -9.94 2.30
C SER A 73 11.03 -9.56 3.75
N PHE A 74 10.18 -8.73 4.38
CA PHE A 74 10.32 -8.39 5.80
C PHE A 74 10.22 -9.63 6.70
N THR A 75 9.26 -10.51 6.44
CA THR A 75 9.13 -11.75 7.21
C THR A 75 10.39 -12.61 7.11
N GLN A 76 10.94 -12.77 5.91
CA GLN A 76 12.16 -13.53 5.66
C GLN A 76 13.40 -12.90 6.31
N ILE A 77 13.50 -11.56 6.36
CA ILE A 77 14.61 -10.87 7.05
C ILE A 77 14.58 -11.20 8.55
N CYS A 78 13.40 -11.19 9.16
CA CYS A 78 13.20 -11.50 10.58
C CYS A 78 13.51 -12.97 10.93
N PHE A 79 13.32 -13.90 9.99
CA PHE A 79 13.63 -15.32 10.19
C PHE A 79 15.06 -15.73 9.81
N GLY A 80 15.93 -14.77 9.48
CA GLY A 80 17.32 -15.02 9.09
C GLY A 80 17.49 -15.63 7.69
N LEU A 81 16.46 -15.57 6.85
CA LEU A 81 16.47 -16.03 5.46
C LEU A 81 16.92 -14.90 4.52
N TYR A 82 18.05 -14.27 4.86
CA TYR A 82 18.50 -13.00 4.27
C TYR A 82 18.55 -13.00 2.74
N LYS A 83 19.13 -14.04 2.11
CA LYS A 83 19.20 -14.10 0.65
C LYS A 83 17.79 -14.04 0.03
N GLN A 84 16.84 -14.79 0.58
CA GLN A 84 15.47 -14.81 0.07
C GLN A 84 14.79 -13.46 0.28
N ALA A 85 15.04 -12.79 1.41
CA ALA A 85 14.52 -11.45 1.63
C ALA A 85 14.93 -10.48 0.51
N PHE A 86 16.19 -10.50 0.06
CA PHE A 86 16.64 -9.69 -1.08
C PHE A 86 16.09 -10.16 -2.44
N VAL A 87 15.76 -11.45 -2.59
CA VAL A 87 15.04 -11.96 -3.77
C VAL A 87 13.63 -11.40 -3.81
N SER A 88 12.89 -11.44 -2.69
CA SER A 88 11.55 -10.85 -2.59
C SER A 88 11.55 -9.32 -2.71
N LEU A 89 12.60 -8.62 -2.25
CA LEU A 89 12.75 -7.18 -2.55
C LEU A 89 12.80 -6.91 -4.06
N ARG A 90 13.52 -7.75 -4.81
CA ARG A 90 13.56 -7.63 -6.28
C ARG A 90 12.20 -7.88 -6.89
N SER A 91 11.49 -8.92 -6.44
CA SER A 91 10.13 -9.21 -6.91
C SER A 91 9.19 -8.02 -6.64
N GLY A 92 9.24 -7.47 -5.42
CA GLY A 92 8.49 -6.28 -5.05
C GLY A 92 8.80 -5.08 -5.95
N LEU A 93 10.07 -4.79 -6.22
CA LEU A 93 10.47 -3.75 -7.16
C LEU A 93 9.91 -3.99 -8.58
N GLU A 94 10.08 -5.19 -9.12
CA GLU A 94 9.64 -5.51 -10.48
C GLU A 94 8.11 -5.40 -10.61
N LEU A 95 7.35 -5.89 -9.63
CA LEU A 95 5.89 -5.78 -9.58
C LEU A 95 5.41 -4.33 -9.37
N GLY A 96 6.11 -3.55 -8.55
CA GLY A 96 5.80 -2.12 -8.35
C GLY A 96 6.08 -1.27 -9.60
N LEU A 97 7.03 -1.67 -10.45
CA LEU A 97 7.19 -1.07 -11.77
C LEU A 97 6.10 -1.53 -12.74
N LEU A 98 5.67 -2.79 -12.64
CA LEU A 98 4.61 -3.33 -13.48
C LEU A 98 3.25 -2.65 -13.21
N SER A 99 2.96 -2.27 -11.97
CA SER A 99 1.73 -1.54 -11.65
C SER A 99 1.65 -0.23 -12.43
N VAL A 100 2.74 0.52 -12.51
CA VAL A 100 2.78 1.76 -13.32
C VAL A 100 2.79 1.44 -14.82
N TYR A 101 3.54 0.42 -15.24
CA TYR A 101 3.63 0.00 -16.64
C TYR A 101 2.27 -0.36 -17.25
N PHE A 102 1.48 -1.19 -16.57
CA PHE A 102 0.19 -1.61 -17.10
C PHE A 102 -0.80 -0.45 -17.13
N ASN A 103 -0.71 0.45 -16.17
CA ASN A 103 -1.61 1.61 -16.09
C ASN A 103 -1.14 2.83 -16.90
N ILE A 104 0.02 2.79 -17.57
CA ILE A 104 0.65 3.94 -18.22
C ILE A 104 -0.21 4.63 -19.28
N ASN A 105 -1.05 3.86 -19.99
CA ASN A 105 -1.91 4.32 -21.08
C ASN A 105 -3.40 4.32 -20.68
N ASP A 106 -3.72 4.20 -19.39
CA ASP A 106 -5.08 4.14 -18.85
C ASP A 106 -5.95 2.97 -19.38
N ASP A 107 -5.33 2.02 -20.10
CA ASP A 107 -5.92 0.76 -20.59
C ASP A 107 -5.40 -0.47 -19.81
N GLY A 108 -4.99 -0.27 -18.55
CA GLY A 108 -4.42 -1.32 -17.71
C GLY A 108 -5.34 -2.54 -17.56
N HIS A 109 -6.65 -2.31 -17.61
CA HIS A 109 -7.68 -3.34 -17.54
C HIS A 109 -7.71 -4.30 -18.73
N ASN A 110 -7.20 -3.93 -19.90
CA ASN A 110 -7.04 -4.84 -21.04
C ASN A 110 -5.60 -5.33 -21.17
N ALA A 111 -4.62 -4.46 -20.92
CA ALA A 111 -3.20 -4.78 -21.02
C ALA A 111 -2.75 -5.86 -20.01
N VAL A 112 -3.38 -5.93 -18.83
CA VAL A 112 -3.00 -6.88 -17.77
C VAL A 112 -3.62 -8.27 -17.95
N LYS A 113 -4.75 -8.42 -18.65
CA LYS A 113 -5.56 -9.65 -18.65
C LYS A 113 -4.80 -10.90 -19.08
N GLU A 114 -4.04 -10.82 -20.18
CA GLU A 114 -3.31 -11.98 -20.69
C GLU A 114 -2.12 -12.34 -19.78
N TRP A 115 -1.46 -11.33 -19.19
CA TRP A 115 -0.40 -11.54 -18.21
C TRP A 115 -0.94 -12.15 -16.90
N LEU A 116 -2.05 -11.62 -16.38
CA LEU A 116 -2.74 -12.12 -15.17
C LEU A 116 -3.19 -13.58 -15.34
N ASN A 117 -3.64 -13.95 -16.53
CA ASN A 117 -4.02 -15.33 -16.86
C ASN A 117 -2.82 -16.21 -17.26
N SER A 118 -1.59 -15.77 -17.01
CA SER A 118 -0.35 -16.52 -17.31
C SER A 118 -0.16 -16.90 -18.79
N LYS A 119 -0.76 -16.14 -19.71
CA LYS A 119 -0.62 -16.36 -21.16
C LYS A 119 0.52 -15.54 -21.77
N ASP A 120 0.85 -14.41 -21.16
CA ASP A 120 1.95 -13.54 -21.56
C ASP A 120 3.09 -13.53 -20.54
N ASN A 121 4.32 -13.39 -21.04
CA ASN A 121 5.51 -13.25 -20.20
C ASN A 121 5.61 -11.85 -19.59
N THR A 122 6.13 -11.78 -18.36
CA THR A 122 6.50 -10.51 -17.73
C THR A 122 7.50 -9.75 -18.61
N PRO A 123 7.24 -8.46 -18.94
CA PRO A 123 8.16 -7.68 -19.76
C PRO A 123 9.49 -7.44 -19.03
N ARG A 124 10.59 -7.48 -19.78
CA ARG A 124 11.93 -7.16 -19.24
C ARG A 124 12.01 -5.68 -18.87
N ALA A 125 12.84 -5.33 -17.89
CA ALA A 125 13.04 -3.96 -17.42
C ALA A 125 13.28 -2.94 -18.55
N GLY A 126 14.05 -3.29 -19.59
CA GLY A 126 14.26 -2.41 -20.74
C GLY A 126 12.99 -2.09 -21.53
N LYS A 127 12.06 -3.06 -21.66
CA LYS A 127 10.74 -2.83 -22.27
C LYS A 127 9.86 -1.97 -21.35
N ILE A 128 9.89 -2.24 -20.04
CA ILE A 128 9.16 -1.46 -19.04
C ILE A 128 9.57 0.02 -19.14
N TRP A 129 10.85 0.32 -19.00
CA TRP A 129 11.36 1.70 -19.07
C TRP A 129 11.12 2.40 -20.40
N LYS A 130 11.17 1.65 -21.52
CA LYS A 130 10.82 2.20 -22.84
C LYS A 130 9.38 2.72 -22.85
N ILE A 131 8.46 1.99 -22.23
CA ILE A 131 7.04 2.36 -22.14
C ILE A 131 6.81 3.45 -21.08
N LEU A 132 7.42 3.35 -19.90
CA LEU A 132 7.30 4.39 -18.86
C LEU A 132 7.74 5.78 -19.38
N ARG A 133 8.82 5.84 -20.16
CA ARG A 133 9.30 7.09 -20.79
C ARG A 133 8.42 7.62 -21.93
N GLN A 134 7.35 6.92 -22.31
CA GLN A 134 6.34 7.46 -23.23
C GLN A 134 5.39 8.42 -22.52
N ASN A 135 5.26 8.33 -21.19
CA ASN A 135 4.54 9.30 -20.40
C ASN A 135 5.40 10.57 -20.24
N ASP A 136 4.85 11.73 -20.59
CA ASP A 136 5.59 13.00 -20.61
C ASP A 136 6.08 13.42 -19.23
N ASN A 137 5.29 13.16 -18.18
CA ASN A 137 5.65 13.50 -16.79
C ASN A 137 6.86 12.68 -16.34
N ILE A 138 6.82 11.36 -16.53
CA ILE A 138 7.94 10.47 -16.22
C ILE A 138 9.18 10.84 -17.05
N LYS A 139 9.00 11.12 -18.34
CA LYS A 139 10.11 11.49 -19.23
C LYS A 139 10.80 12.77 -18.78
N LYS A 140 10.05 13.86 -18.57
CA LYS A 140 10.57 15.15 -18.10
C LYS A 140 11.29 15.01 -16.76
N PHE A 141 10.70 14.26 -15.84
CA PHE A 141 11.28 14.04 -14.52
C PHE A 141 12.58 13.23 -14.58
N ASP A 142 12.60 12.16 -15.38
CA ASP A 142 13.79 11.31 -15.57
C ASP A 142 14.93 12.06 -16.28
N GLU A 143 14.64 12.97 -17.21
CA GLU A 143 15.65 13.84 -17.83
C GLU A 143 16.32 14.78 -16.81
N LYS A 144 15.59 15.21 -15.77
CA LYS A 144 16.12 16.07 -14.70
C LYS A 144 16.86 15.29 -13.61
N HIS A 145 16.31 14.16 -13.18
CA HIS A 145 16.72 13.45 -11.97
C HIS A 145 17.37 12.09 -12.20
N ASN A 146 17.46 11.61 -13.46
CA ASN A 146 17.99 10.30 -13.81
C ASN A 146 17.30 9.14 -13.07
N LEU A 147 15.97 9.17 -12.99
CA LEU A 147 15.16 8.15 -12.31
C LEU A 147 15.43 6.71 -12.83
N LYS A 148 15.75 6.54 -14.11
CA LYS A 148 16.18 5.26 -14.68
C LYS A 148 17.50 4.77 -14.08
N GLN A 149 18.44 5.68 -13.79
CA GLN A 149 19.70 5.32 -13.14
C GLN A 149 19.46 4.83 -11.72
N VAL A 150 18.55 5.46 -10.97
CA VAL A 150 18.15 5.00 -9.63
C VAL A 150 17.66 3.55 -9.66
N HIS A 151 16.86 3.20 -10.67
CA HIS A 151 16.45 1.80 -10.89
C HIS A 151 17.61 0.89 -11.29
N GLU A 152 18.51 1.33 -12.18
CA GLU A 152 19.68 0.54 -12.59
C GLU A 152 20.63 0.26 -11.42
N ASP A 153 20.76 1.22 -10.49
CA ASP A 153 21.55 1.08 -9.28
C ASP A 153 20.98 -0.01 -8.36
N LEU A 154 19.65 -0.21 -8.34
CA LEU A 154 18.98 -1.35 -7.69
C LEU A 154 19.16 -2.68 -8.43
N GLY A 155 19.70 -2.67 -9.65
CA GLY A 155 19.95 -3.87 -10.46
C GLY A 155 20.86 -4.90 -9.80
N TYR A 156 21.63 -4.51 -8.78
CA TYR A 156 22.43 -5.45 -7.98
C TYR A 156 21.59 -6.52 -7.27
N LEU A 157 20.29 -6.27 -7.03
CA LEU A 157 19.39 -7.25 -6.42
C LEU A 157 19.30 -8.55 -7.24
N HIS A 158 19.49 -8.45 -8.57
CA HIS A 158 19.57 -9.61 -9.47
C HIS A 158 20.70 -10.60 -9.09
N ASN A 159 21.76 -10.09 -8.45
CA ASN A 159 22.87 -10.93 -8.00
C ASN A 159 22.46 -11.93 -6.92
N TYR A 160 21.40 -11.67 -6.14
CA TYR A 160 20.90 -12.63 -5.15
C TYR A 160 20.09 -13.75 -5.80
N VAL A 161 19.32 -13.47 -6.84
CA VAL A 161 18.53 -14.49 -7.56
C VAL A 161 19.45 -15.56 -8.13
N HIS A 162 20.46 -15.15 -8.89
CA HIS A 162 21.38 -16.08 -9.55
C HIS A 162 22.61 -16.45 -8.73
N THR A 163 22.71 -15.97 -7.49
CA THR A 163 23.86 -16.23 -6.59
C THR A 163 25.20 -15.83 -7.24
N LYS A 164 25.39 -14.54 -7.54
CA LYS A 164 26.65 -14.03 -8.09
C LYS A 164 27.74 -14.00 -7.03
N GLY A 165 28.40 -15.14 -6.84
CA GLY A 165 29.51 -15.32 -5.90
C GLY A 165 29.09 -15.39 -4.44
N ALA A 166 30.07 -15.60 -3.56
CA ALA A 166 29.85 -15.81 -2.12
C ALA A 166 29.08 -14.65 -1.45
N LYS A 167 29.32 -13.40 -1.90
CA LYS A 167 28.67 -12.18 -1.39
C LYS A 167 27.13 -12.20 -1.51
N HIS A 168 26.59 -12.85 -2.53
CA HIS A 168 25.15 -12.90 -2.79
C HIS A 168 24.56 -14.33 -2.61
N SER A 169 25.35 -15.22 -1.98
CA SER A 169 24.91 -16.57 -1.61
C SER A 169 24.08 -16.54 -0.32
N ASN A 170 23.58 -17.71 0.10
CA ASN A 170 22.89 -17.85 1.40
C ASN A 170 23.76 -17.42 2.61
N ARG A 171 25.09 -17.38 2.44
CA ARG A 171 26.00 -16.86 3.47
C ARG A 171 26.12 -15.34 3.48
N MET A 172 25.62 -14.66 2.44
CA MET A 172 25.65 -13.20 2.30
C MET A 172 27.07 -12.60 2.40
N GLY A 173 28.09 -13.37 1.98
CA GLY A 173 29.50 -13.00 2.09
C GLY A 173 30.10 -13.10 3.50
N LEU A 174 29.37 -13.64 4.47
CA LEU A 174 29.82 -13.75 5.86
C LEU A 174 30.50 -15.09 6.13
N LEU A 175 31.54 -15.06 6.97
CA LEU A 175 32.14 -16.26 7.57
C LEU A 175 31.31 -16.67 8.79
N LYS A 176 30.23 -17.43 8.55
CA LYS A 176 29.27 -17.80 9.58
C LYS A 176 28.93 -19.29 9.58
N SER A 177 28.15 -19.67 10.59
CA SER A 177 27.56 -21.01 10.71
C SER A 177 26.86 -21.42 9.41
N ASN A 178 26.75 -22.73 9.19
CA ASN A 178 26.00 -23.27 8.07
C ASN A 178 24.47 -23.23 8.27
N SER A 179 24.00 -22.75 9.43
CA SER A 179 22.58 -22.56 9.77
C SER A 179 22.15 -21.07 9.80
N GLN A 180 20.86 -20.81 9.98
CA GLN A 180 20.35 -19.45 10.24
C GLN A 180 20.98 -18.87 11.52
N THR A 181 21.26 -17.57 11.48
CA THR A 181 21.96 -16.78 12.49
C THR A 181 21.46 -15.35 12.40
N PHE A 182 21.41 -14.63 13.51
CA PHE A 182 21.02 -13.22 13.53
C PHE A 182 22.17 -12.33 13.04
N GLU A 183 21.87 -11.40 12.12
CA GLU A 183 22.85 -10.56 11.43
C GLU A 183 22.32 -9.12 11.27
N GLU A 184 22.54 -8.28 12.26
CA GLU A 184 22.12 -6.86 12.29
C GLU A 184 22.49 -6.08 11.01
N LYS A 185 23.72 -6.25 10.52
CA LYS A 185 24.21 -5.55 9.33
C LYS A 185 23.38 -5.87 8.08
N LEU A 186 22.81 -7.07 8.01
CA LEU A 186 21.97 -7.47 6.89
C LEU A 186 20.57 -6.87 6.98
N ILE A 187 20.03 -6.66 8.18
CA ILE A 187 18.78 -5.91 8.40
C ILE A 187 18.97 -4.46 7.96
N SER A 188 20.06 -3.82 8.38
CA SER A 188 20.38 -2.45 7.94
C SER A 188 20.48 -2.36 6.43
N LYS A 189 21.23 -3.27 5.78
CA LYS A 189 21.36 -3.29 4.32
C LYS A 189 20.02 -3.53 3.61
N TRP A 190 19.19 -4.41 4.16
CA TRP A 190 17.85 -4.67 3.64
C TRP A 190 16.99 -3.41 3.73
N LEU A 191 16.99 -2.72 4.87
CA LEU A 191 16.22 -1.48 5.08
C LEU A 191 16.59 -0.37 4.09
N HIS A 192 17.87 -0.20 3.77
CA HIS A 192 18.29 0.76 2.73
C HIS A 192 17.65 0.41 1.37
N SER A 193 17.73 -0.87 0.99
CA SER A 193 17.15 -1.34 -0.28
C SER A 193 15.64 -1.21 -0.31
N TYR A 194 15.00 -1.51 0.83
CA TYR A 194 13.56 -1.37 1.03
C TYR A 194 13.12 0.09 0.86
N ALA A 195 13.84 1.02 1.48
CA ALA A 195 13.59 2.46 1.34
C ALA A 195 13.76 2.95 -0.10
N ASP A 196 14.85 2.54 -0.77
CA ASP A 196 15.12 2.94 -2.15
C ASP A 196 14.04 2.45 -3.12
N ILE A 197 13.56 1.21 -2.94
CA ILE A 197 12.47 0.64 -3.74
C ILE A 197 11.18 1.42 -3.53
N ILE A 198 10.79 1.66 -2.27
CA ILE A 198 9.56 2.38 -1.94
C ILE A 198 9.62 3.81 -2.49
N SER A 199 10.76 4.50 -2.34
CA SER A 199 10.95 5.86 -2.86
C SER A 199 10.82 5.91 -4.39
N LEU A 200 11.48 5.00 -5.11
CA LEU A 200 11.40 4.90 -6.57
C LEU A 200 9.97 4.60 -7.05
N VAL A 201 9.32 3.59 -6.47
CA VAL A 201 7.97 3.17 -6.89
C VAL A 201 6.95 4.26 -6.55
N SER A 202 7.05 4.89 -5.38
CA SER A 202 6.21 6.04 -5.00
C SER A 202 6.35 7.16 -6.02
N THR A 203 7.59 7.55 -6.35
CA THR A 203 7.88 8.58 -7.35
C THR A 203 7.20 8.28 -8.69
N LEU A 204 7.27 7.05 -9.18
CA LEU A 204 6.64 6.67 -10.45
C LEU A 204 5.11 6.73 -10.41
N HIS A 205 4.48 6.38 -9.28
CA HIS A 205 3.03 6.50 -9.13
C HIS A 205 2.60 7.98 -9.08
N LEU A 206 3.32 8.82 -8.32
CA LEU A 206 3.05 10.26 -8.27
C LEU A 206 3.19 10.90 -9.67
N LEU A 207 4.18 10.48 -10.47
CA LEU A 207 4.37 11.00 -11.83
C LEU A 207 3.29 10.53 -12.81
N LYS A 208 2.79 9.29 -12.67
CA LYS A 208 1.68 8.79 -13.48
C LYS A 208 0.36 9.47 -13.11
N TYR A 209 0.16 9.75 -11.83
CA TYR A 209 -1.06 10.33 -11.27
C TYR A 209 -0.73 11.61 -10.49
N PRO A 210 -0.34 12.70 -11.18
CA PRO A 210 0.13 13.91 -10.50
C PRO A 210 -0.96 14.63 -9.70
N ILE A 211 -2.25 14.27 -9.87
CA ILE A 211 -3.32 14.69 -8.96
C ILE A 211 -3.06 14.30 -7.50
N SER A 212 -2.28 13.24 -7.25
CA SER A 212 -1.94 12.75 -5.92
C SER A 212 -1.10 13.73 -5.07
N VAL A 213 -0.47 14.73 -5.68
CA VAL A 213 0.26 15.78 -4.95
C VAL A 213 -0.52 17.10 -4.84
N ILE A 214 -1.75 17.15 -5.35
CA ILE A 214 -2.59 18.35 -5.23
C ILE A 214 -3.15 18.42 -3.81
N ARG A 215 -2.76 19.46 -3.07
CA ARG A 215 -3.27 19.75 -1.73
C ARG A 215 -4.67 20.36 -1.84
N PHE A 216 -5.69 19.51 -1.68
CA PHE A 216 -7.10 19.91 -1.69
C PHE A 216 -7.87 19.12 -0.62
N ASP A 217 -8.78 19.79 0.07
CA ASP A 217 -9.66 19.15 1.05
C ASP A 217 -10.86 18.51 0.33
N TYR A 218 -10.67 17.26 -0.09
CA TYR A 218 -11.67 16.51 -0.85
C TYR A 218 -12.94 16.22 -0.03
N SER A 219 -12.82 16.18 1.30
CA SER A 219 -13.94 15.95 2.21
C SER A 219 -15.00 17.05 2.13
N LYS A 220 -14.62 18.28 1.75
CA LYS A 220 -15.61 19.36 1.51
C LYS A 220 -16.53 19.07 0.34
N LYS A 221 -16.06 18.34 -0.66
CA LYS A 221 -16.82 18.04 -1.89
C LYS A 221 -17.51 16.69 -1.82
N PHE A 222 -16.91 15.71 -1.15
CA PHE A 222 -17.36 14.32 -1.16
C PHE A 222 -17.72 13.75 0.22
N GLY A 223 -17.51 14.52 1.30
CA GLY A 223 -17.81 14.10 2.65
C GLY A 223 -16.88 12.95 3.07
N ILE A 224 -17.47 11.82 3.44
CA ILE A 224 -16.72 10.62 3.85
C ILE A 224 -16.57 9.57 2.74
N ASP A 225 -17.25 9.76 1.61
CA ASP A 225 -17.23 8.86 0.45
C ASP A 225 -16.41 9.47 -0.69
N ILE A 226 -15.13 9.74 -0.41
CA ILE A 226 -14.21 10.31 -1.39
C ILE A 226 -13.92 9.25 -2.47
N PRO A 227 -14.20 9.52 -3.75
CA PRO A 227 -13.96 8.52 -4.79
C PRO A 227 -12.45 8.23 -4.93
N SER A 228 -12.12 7.00 -5.32
CA SER A 228 -10.73 6.61 -5.61
C SER A 228 -10.31 7.12 -6.99
N PHE A 229 -10.06 8.43 -7.12
CA PHE A 229 -9.57 9.06 -8.36
C PHE A 229 -8.07 9.39 -8.32
N GLY A 230 -7.37 8.97 -7.26
CA GLY A 230 -5.92 9.15 -7.08
C GLY A 230 -5.51 10.39 -6.30
N GLY A 231 -6.44 11.25 -5.87
CA GLY A 231 -6.18 12.34 -4.94
C GLY A 231 -5.84 11.83 -3.54
N LEU A 232 -4.88 12.47 -2.87
CA LEU A 232 -4.47 12.14 -1.51
C LEU A 232 -4.77 13.28 -0.55
N GLU A 233 -5.13 12.92 0.69
CA GLU A 233 -5.16 13.85 1.80
C GLU A 233 -3.77 14.44 2.10
N GLU A 234 -3.72 15.68 2.58
CA GLU A 234 -2.47 16.42 2.76
C GLU A 234 -1.44 15.68 3.63
N TYR A 235 -1.91 15.04 4.71
CA TYR A 235 -1.05 14.26 5.60
C TYR A 235 -0.40 13.05 4.91
N ASN A 236 -1.05 12.48 3.90
CA ASN A 236 -0.51 11.36 3.12
C ASN A 236 0.55 11.86 2.14
N ILE A 237 0.35 13.03 1.54
CA ILE A 237 1.33 13.70 0.68
C ILE A 237 2.61 13.95 1.47
N ASP A 238 2.49 14.54 2.67
CA ASP A 238 3.65 14.84 3.53
C ASP A 238 4.40 13.57 3.98
N LYS A 239 3.67 12.49 4.25
CA LYS A 239 4.29 11.19 4.58
C LYS A 239 5.09 10.65 3.40
N ILE A 240 4.54 10.65 2.19
CA ILE A 240 5.28 10.21 1.00
C ILE A 240 6.49 11.12 0.77
N ALA A 241 6.33 12.44 0.90
CA ALA A 241 7.41 13.41 0.74
C ALA A 241 8.62 13.11 1.64
N SER A 242 8.39 12.62 2.86
CA SER A 242 9.44 12.32 3.85
C SER A 242 10.45 11.23 3.44
N ILE A 243 10.16 10.46 2.38
CA ILE A 243 11.05 9.42 1.86
C ILE A 243 11.60 9.73 0.47
N LEU A 244 11.16 10.84 -0.14
CA LEU A 244 11.64 11.25 -1.44
C LEU A 244 12.95 12.03 -1.31
N PRO A 245 13.84 11.96 -2.31
CA PRO A 245 14.98 12.85 -2.39
C PRO A 245 14.58 14.34 -2.39
N GLU A 246 15.52 15.19 -2.01
CA GLU A 246 15.31 16.64 -1.99
C GLU A 246 14.83 17.17 -3.34
N ASN A 247 13.88 18.11 -3.32
CA ASN A 247 13.23 18.72 -4.49
C ASN A 247 12.35 17.79 -5.36
N TYR A 248 12.26 16.48 -5.06
CA TYR A 248 11.41 15.58 -5.87
C TYR A 248 9.94 16.00 -5.78
N LEU A 249 9.43 16.24 -4.57
CA LEU A 249 8.03 16.66 -4.41
C LEU A 249 7.75 17.98 -5.13
N ASP A 250 8.58 19.00 -4.91
CA ASP A 250 8.41 20.32 -5.52
C ASP A 250 8.34 20.24 -7.06
N ASP A 251 9.18 19.41 -7.65
CA ASP A 251 9.19 19.18 -9.10
C ASP A 251 7.96 18.41 -9.59
N ILE A 252 7.46 17.44 -8.81
CA ILE A 252 6.22 16.73 -9.11
C ILE A 252 5.01 17.66 -8.98
N GLU A 253 5.00 18.57 -7.99
CA GLU A 253 3.95 19.59 -7.86
C GLU A 253 3.96 20.58 -9.03
N ILE A 254 5.12 20.93 -9.59
CA ILE A 254 5.22 21.71 -10.82
C ILE A 254 4.62 20.92 -11.98
N ILE A 255 4.95 19.64 -12.12
CA ILE A 255 4.35 18.76 -13.14
C ILE A 255 2.83 18.73 -12.99
N ALA A 256 2.31 18.59 -11.77
CA ALA A 256 0.87 18.55 -11.52
C ALA A 256 0.15 19.86 -11.90
N LYS A 257 0.81 21.01 -11.75
CA LYS A 257 0.30 22.32 -12.18
C LYS A 257 0.26 22.47 -13.69
N GLU A 258 1.16 21.81 -14.41
CA GLU A 258 1.25 21.85 -15.87
C GLU A 258 0.43 20.75 -16.57
N ASP A 259 0.09 19.68 -15.86
CA ASP A 259 -0.64 18.51 -16.38
C ASP A 259 -2.12 18.87 -16.68
N PRO A 260 -2.55 18.91 -17.96
CA PRO A 260 -3.87 19.40 -18.31
C PRO A 260 -5.01 18.57 -17.71
N THR A 261 -4.86 17.24 -17.70
CA THR A 261 -5.86 16.31 -17.15
C THR A 261 -6.05 16.53 -15.65
N THR A 262 -4.95 16.75 -14.93
CA THR A 262 -5.00 17.05 -13.49
C THR A 262 -5.69 18.37 -13.23
N GLN A 263 -5.34 19.43 -13.98
CA GLN A 263 -5.97 20.74 -13.81
C GLN A 263 -7.46 20.72 -14.17
N GLU A 264 -7.85 19.99 -15.22
CA GLU A 264 -9.26 19.81 -15.59
C GLU A 264 -10.04 19.10 -14.48
N THR A 265 -9.51 17.99 -13.97
CA THR A 265 -10.13 17.23 -12.87
C THR A 265 -10.31 18.09 -11.62
N ILE A 266 -9.27 18.84 -11.23
CA ILE A 266 -9.33 19.72 -10.05
C ILE A 266 -10.31 20.88 -10.27
N HIS A 267 -10.41 21.42 -11.48
CA HIS A 267 -11.39 22.44 -11.82
C HIS A 267 -12.82 21.90 -11.70
N GLU A 268 -13.07 20.70 -12.21
CA GLU A 268 -14.36 20.01 -12.08
C GLU A 268 -14.73 19.77 -10.61
N ILE A 269 -13.84 19.18 -9.82
CA ILE A 269 -14.06 18.94 -8.38
C ILE A 269 -14.34 20.25 -7.64
N SER A 270 -13.59 21.30 -7.96
CA SER A 270 -13.76 22.61 -7.33
C SER A 270 -15.10 23.26 -7.66
N SER A 271 -15.71 22.91 -8.80
CA SER A 271 -16.99 23.42 -9.25
C SER A 271 -18.19 22.80 -8.52
N PHE A 272 -18.01 21.64 -7.89
CA PHE A 272 -19.06 21.01 -7.09
C PHE A 272 -19.41 21.88 -5.88
N PRO A 273 -20.69 21.97 -5.48
CA PRO A 273 -21.04 22.62 -4.23
C PRO A 273 -20.40 21.88 -3.06
N ASP A 274 -20.04 22.62 -2.00
CA ASP A 274 -19.59 21.99 -0.76
C ASP A 274 -20.76 21.19 -0.15
N MET A 275 -20.43 20.04 0.44
CA MET A 275 -21.41 19.22 1.16
C MET A 275 -21.85 19.92 2.45
N THR A 276 -23.15 19.89 2.72
CA THR A 276 -23.68 20.35 4.00
C THR A 276 -23.50 19.28 5.07
N ASP A 277 -23.53 19.69 6.35
CA ASP A 277 -23.43 18.78 7.49
C ASP A 277 -24.53 17.70 7.47
N GLU A 278 -25.72 18.04 6.96
CA GLU A 278 -26.82 17.09 6.81
C GLU A 278 -26.53 16.05 5.73
N GLN A 279 -25.92 16.44 4.61
CA GLN A 279 -25.56 15.51 3.54
C GLN A 279 -24.44 14.55 3.97
N VAL A 280 -23.46 15.04 4.72
CA VAL A 280 -22.41 14.20 5.31
C VAL A 280 -23.01 13.24 6.34
N GLU A 281 -23.95 13.70 7.17
CA GLU A 281 -24.65 12.84 8.12
C GLU A 281 -25.48 11.75 7.43
N GLU A 282 -26.13 12.07 6.31
CA GLU A 282 -26.86 11.10 5.49
C GLU A 282 -25.92 10.03 4.92
N GLN A 283 -24.73 10.40 4.43
CA GLN A 283 -23.72 9.42 4.00
C GLN A 283 -23.32 8.47 5.14
N ILE A 284 -23.07 9.00 6.34
CA ILE A 284 -22.71 8.19 7.51
C ILE A 284 -23.83 7.21 7.84
N ILE A 285 -25.08 7.68 7.90
CA ILE A 285 -26.25 6.84 8.17
C ILE A 285 -26.36 5.73 7.13
N ASN A 286 -26.17 6.03 5.84
CA ASN A 286 -26.29 5.04 4.77
C ASN A 286 -25.19 3.97 4.84
N LEU A 287 -23.95 4.36 5.15
CA LEU A 287 -22.87 3.40 5.36
C LEU A 287 -23.11 2.52 6.60
N GLU A 288 -23.59 3.10 7.70
CA GLU A 288 -23.91 2.34 8.91
C GLU A 288 -25.07 1.37 8.66
N LYS A 289 -26.11 1.79 7.94
CA LYS A 289 -27.19 0.90 7.47
C LYS A 289 -26.65 -0.27 6.67
N MET A 290 -25.80 0.00 5.66
CA MET A 290 -25.20 -1.04 4.84
C MET A 290 -24.37 -2.03 5.67
N SER A 291 -23.59 -1.53 6.65
CA SER A 291 -22.82 -2.35 7.58
C SER A 291 -23.70 -3.20 8.50
N ILE A 292 -24.80 -2.64 9.00
CA ILE A 292 -25.76 -3.34 9.87
C ILE A 292 -26.48 -4.44 9.09
N GLU A 293 -27.02 -4.10 7.92
CA GLU A 293 -27.76 -5.02 7.05
C GLU A 293 -26.87 -6.20 6.62
N ASN A 294 -25.63 -5.92 6.21
CA ASN A 294 -24.74 -6.92 5.64
C ASN A 294 -23.82 -7.60 6.64
N GLY A 295 -23.75 -7.11 7.87
CA GLY A 295 -22.84 -7.60 8.91
C GLY A 295 -23.56 -8.29 10.07
N GLU A 296 -23.15 -7.90 11.28
CA GLU A 296 -23.56 -8.55 12.54
C GLU A 296 -24.92 -8.08 13.09
N GLY A 297 -25.61 -7.19 12.38
CA GLY A 297 -26.89 -6.61 12.82
C GLY A 297 -26.74 -5.44 13.79
N PHE A 298 -27.83 -4.72 14.04
CA PHE A 298 -27.82 -3.47 14.82
C PHE A 298 -27.34 -3.68 16.25
N THR A 299 -27.77 -4.76 16.91
CA THR A 299 -27.41 -5.02 18.31
C THR A 299 -25.90 -5.10 18.49
N LYS A 300 -25.24 -5.84 17.57
CA LYS A 300 -23.79 -6.02 17.63
C LYS A 300 -23.03 -4.77 17.17
N TRP A 301 -23.55 -4.09 16.16
CA TRP A 301 -23.03 -2.79 15.75
C TRP A 301 -23.01 -1.80 16.92
N LEU A 302 -24.10 -1.69 17.69
CA LEU A 302 -24.18 -0.81 18.86
C LEU A 302 -23.17 -1.20 19.95
N GLU A 303 -23.05 -2.49 20.27
CA GLU A 303 -22.01 -2.98 21.20
C GLU A 303 -20.60 -2.56 20.76
N ASN A 304 -20.33 -2.63 19.45
CA ASN A 304 -19.03 -2.25 18.90
C ASN A 304 -18.80 -0.73 18.99
N GLN A 305 -19.83 0.09 18.75
CA GLN A 305 -19.75 1.54 18.95
C GLN A 305 -19.50 1.90 20.42
N GLU A 306 -20.16 1.23 21.36
CA GLU A 306 -19.94 1.46 22.80
C GLU A 306 -18.54 1.04 23.25
N LYS A 307 -17.98 -0.03 22.67
CA LYS A 307 -16.59 -0.43 22.92
C LYS A 307 -15.61 0.61 22.39
N LEU A 308 -15.84 1.13 21.18
CA LEU A 308 -15.03 2.19 20.61
C LEU A 308 -15.08 3.45 21.48
N LEU A 309 -16.27 3.87 21.89
CA LEU A 309 -16.47 5.00 22.80
C LEU A 309 -15.64 4.86 24.09
N LYS A 310 -15.69 3.69 24.72
CA LYS A 310 -14.89 3.37 25.92
C LYS A 310 -13.39 3.39 25.64
N SER A 311 -12.96 2.92 24.47
CA SER A 311 -11.54 2.94 24.07
C SER A 311 -10.98 4.36 23.91
N PHE A 312 -11.84 5.32 23.56
CA PHE A 312 -11.52 6.75 23.53
C PHE A 312 -11.66 7.44 24.89
N GLY A 313 -11.97 6.69 25.96
CA GLY A 313 -12.13 7.23 27.31
C GLY A 313 -13.41 8.05 27.52
N GLN A 314 -14.39 7.91 26.62
CA GLN A 314 -15.68 8.60 26.72
C GLN A 314 -16.73 7.70 27.40
N SER A 315 -17.60 8.31 28.20
CA SER A 315 -18.65 7.59 28.95
C SER A 315 -20.02 7.63 28.28
N GLU A 316 -20.27 8.63 27.43
CA GLU A 316 -21.55 8.83 26.74
C GLU A 316 -21.34 9.30 25.30
N PHE A 317 -22.25 8.90 24.41
CA PHE A 317 -22.32 9.42 23.05
C PHE A 317 -22.74 10.89 23.05
N ASP A 318 -22.29 11.66 22.05
CA ASP A 318 -22.81 12.99 21.81
C ASP A 318 -24.27 12.96 21.29
N GLU A 319 -24.92 14.12 21.26
CA GLU A 319 -26.33 14.21 20.84
C GLU A 319 -26.55 13.83 19.37
N LYS A 320 -25.55 14.05 18.51
CA LYS A 320 -25.62 13.69 17.09
C LYS A 320 -25.67 12.17 16.94
N MET A 321 -24.76 11.47 17.63
CA MET A 321 -24.68 10.01 17.64
C MET A 321 -25.88 9.39 18.35
N LYS A 322 -26.38 9.97 19.46
CA LYS A 322 -27.63 9.52 20.09
C LYS A 322 -28.81 9.56 19.12
N THR A 323 -28.94 10.67 18.38
CA THR A 323 -29.98 10.83 17.35
C THR A 323 -29.82 9.79 16.24
N ARG A 324 -28.58 9.55 15.79
CA ARG A 324 -28.26 8.53 14.78
C ARG A 324 -28.61 7.12 15.24
N ILE A 325 -28.24 6.76 16.47
CA ILE A 325 -28.53 5.45 17.06
C ILE A 325 -30.03 5.19 17.08
N GLU A 326 -30.84 6.18 17.44
CA GLU A 326 -32.30 6.02 17.48
C GLU A 326 -32.88 5.83 16.08
N LEU A 327 -32.43 6.62 15.10
CA LEU A 327 -32.82 6.49 13.70
C LEU A 327 -32.50 5.09 13.16
N LEU A 328 -31.28 4.61 13.42
CA LEU A 328 -30.82 3.28 12.98
C LEU A 328 -31.55 2.15 13.71
N ARG A 329 -31.86 2.31 14.99
CA ARG A 329 -32.64 1.34 15.77
C ARG A 329 -34.03 1.17 15.19
N GLN A 330 -34.72 2.28 14.91
CA GLN A 330 -36.06 2.25 14.32
C GLN A 330 -36.02 1.56 12.95
N TRP A 331 -35.13 2.02 12.07
CA TRP A 331 -34.95 1.44 10.74
C TRP A 331 -34.62 -0.06 10.80
N ALA A 332 -33.70 -0.48 11.67
CA ALA A 332 -33.31 -1.88 11.81
C ALA A 332 -34.44 -2.74 12.38
N THR A 333 -35.29 -2.19 13.25
CA THR A 333 -36.46 -2.90 13.78
C THR A 333 -37.51 -3.12 12.69
N GLU A 334 -37.79 -2.08 11.89
CA GLU A 334 -38.77 -2.13 10.79
C GLU A 334 -38.37 -3.12 9.69
N ASN A 335 -37.07 -3.33 9.47
CA ASN A 335 -36.53 -4.18 8.40
C ASN A 335 -35.99 -5.53 8.90
N ASP A 336 -36.21 -5.88 10.18
CA ASP A 336 -35.70 -7.10 10.82
C ASP A 336 -34.17 -7.27 10.71
N PHE A 337 -33.41 -6.18 10.96
CA PHE A 337 -31.94 -6.13 10.93
C PHE A 337 -31.31 -6.00 12.33
N LEU A 338 -32.05 -6.35 13.39
CA LEU A 338 -31.53 -6.34 14.76
C LEU A 338 -30.43 -7.40 14.99
N GLU A 339 -30.53 -8.50 14.27
CA GLU A 339 -29.69 -9.70 14.36
C GLU A 339 -28.82 -9.86 13.10
N SER A 340 -27.75 -10.65 13.21
CA SER A 340 -26.76 -10.80 12.13
C SER A 340 -27.36 -11.37 10.86
N LYS A 341 -26.83 -10.96 9.70
CA LYS A 341 -27.24 -11.49 8.39
C LYS A 341 -27.16 -13.01 8.35
N ALA A 342 -26.11 -13.59 8.93
CA ALA A 342 -25.95 -15.03 9.03
C ALA A 342 -27.11 -15.71 9.80
N LYS A 343 -27.48 -15.17 10.96
CA LYS A 343 -28.60 -15.68 11.75
C LYS A 343 -29.94 -15.53 11.01
N ARG A 344 -30.15 -14.41 10.34
CA ARG A 344 -31.34 -14.16 9.50
C ARG A 344 -31.43 -15.08 8.29
N MET A 345 -30.29 -15.48 7.72
CA MET A 345 -30.19 -16.44 6.62
C MET A 345 -30.12 -17.92 7.09
N GLY A 346 -30.23 -18.18 8.40
CA GLY A 346 -30.19 -19.54 8.96
C GLY A 346 -28.81 -20.21 8.87
N TRP A 347 -27.74 -19.43 8.72
CA TRP A 347 -26.38 -19.95 8.78
C TRP A 347 -26.00 -20.22 10.22
N ASN A 348 -25.71 -21.49 10.53
CA ASN A 348 -25.08 -21.85 11.81
C ASN A 348 -23.61 -21.40 11.76
N ILE A 349 -23.29 -20.33 12.49
CA ILE A 349 -21.91 -19.92 12.77
C ILE A 349 -21.48 -20.54 14.10
#